data_AF-A0A931RU20-F1
#
_entry.id   AF-A0A931RU20-F1
#
_cell.length_a   1.000
_cell.length_b   1.000
_cell.length_c   1.000
_cell.angle_alpha   90.00
_cell.angle_beta   90.00
_cell.angle_gamma   90.00
#
_symmetry.space_group_name_H-M   'P 1'
#
loop_
_entity.id
_entity.type
_entity.pdbx_description
1 polymer ?
#
loop_
_entity_poly.entity_id
_entity_poly.type
_entity_poly.pdbx_seq_one_letter_code
_entity_poly.pdbx_strand_id
1 'polypeptide(L)'
;MNLANLKNVILSVLMISALMSPGSFSRADSVTPAEEFPFVYLFHLYYDNGRLLADKDFEFKYDLIADQFVQPQLNTAKPFRGEVVSISGSIIGNFKFDPPVAKGKISVKGPHFSNAGKVNFYNDKDELLLIIQVSESSVCNEDKICNADTGESNQNCPSDCKTVPTETPKAQPSLLGRVFSLTNLLGLAVVIILVFLFRWLRSRKNEISSQI
;
A
#
# COMPACT_ATOMS: atom_id res chain seq x y z
N MET A 1 18.06 59.43 -0.80
CA MET A 1 16.91 58.51 -0.71
C MET A 1 16.70 58.18 0.76
N ASN A 2 15.56 58.57 1.34
CA ASN A 2 15.35 58.44 2.79
C ASN A 2 15.26 56.98 3.23
N LEU A 3 15.86 56.67 4.39
CA LEU A 3 15.96 55.32 4.96
C LEU A 3 14.58 54.64 5.13
N ALA A 4 13.54 55.44 5.34
CA ALA A 4 12.15 54.98 5.41
C ALA A 4 11.61 54.45 4.07
N ASN A 5 11.99 55.05 2.95
CA ASN A 5 11.58 54.59 1.62
C ASN A 5 12.32 53.30 1.21
N LEU A 6 13.55 53.10 1.67
CA LEU A 6 14.30 51.88 1.40
C LEU A 6 13.71 50.66 2.13
N LYS A 7 13.25 50.82 3.38
CA LYS A 7 12.57 49.76 4.13
C LYS A 7 11.26 49.32 3.47
N ASN A 8 10.46 50.28 2.99
CA ASN A 8 9.18 49.97 2.35
C ASN A 8 9.39 49.23 1.03
N VAL A 9 10.39 49.64 0.22
CA VAL A 9 10.72 48.96 -1.04
C VAL A 9 11.23 47.53 -0.79
N ILE A 10 12.06 47.31 0.22
CA ILE A 10 12.55 45.96 0.59
C ILE A 10 11.41 45.06 1.07
N LEU A 11 10.47 45.60 1.85
CA LEU A 11 9.30 44.86 2.34
C LEU A 11 8.35 44.47 1.20
N SER A 12 8.16 45.36 0.21
CA SER A 12 7.33 45.09 -0.97
C SER A 12 7.93 44.00 -1.86
N VAL A 13 9.26 44.01 -2.05
CA VAL A 13 9.95 42.99 -2.86
C VAL A 13 9.90 41.61 -2.20
N LEU A 14 10.04 41.53 -0.87
CA LEU A 14 9.94 40.28 -0.12
C LEU A 14 8.53 39.64 -0.17
N MET A 15 7.47 40.44 -0.15
CA MET A 15 6.09 39.95 -0.26
C MET A 15 5.77 39.42 -1.67
N ILE A 16 6.30 40.05 -2.73
CA ILE A 16 6.05 39.60 -4.10
C ILE A 16 6.81 38.29 -4.40
N SER A 17 7.98 38.08 -3.81
CA SER A 17 8.72 36.80 -3.94
C SER A 17 8.04 35.62 -3.25
N ALA A 18 7.20 35.83 -2.23
CA ALA A 18 6.49 34.75 -1.54
C ALA A 18 5.29 34.20 -2.36
N LEU A 19 4.74 35.01 -3.27
CA LEU A 19 3.56 34.67 -4.09
C LEU A 19 3.89 33.88 -5.37
N MET A 20 5.17 33.76 -5.73
CA MET A 20 5.61 33.04 -6.94
C MET A 20 6.28 31.69 -6.63
N SER A 21 5.97 31.11 -5.47
CA SER A 21 6.24 29.68 -5.26
C SER A 21 5.11 28.91 -5.95
N PRO A 22 5.34 28.21 -7.08
CA PRO A 22 4.38 27.22 -7.54
C PRO A 22 4.31 26.15 -6.45
N GLY A 23 3.28 26.24 -5.61
CA GLY A 23 2.83 25.17 -4.75
C GLY A 23 2.28 24.07 -5.65
N SER A 24 3.17 23.35 -6.33
CA SER A 24 2.85 22.07 -6.93
C SER A 24 2.62 21.07 -5.80
N PHE A 25 1.50 21.22 -5.11
CA PHE A 25 0.86 20.10 -4.43
C PHE A 25 0.26 19.23 -5.54
N SER A 26 1.13 18.56 -6.29
CA SER A 26 0.77 17.29 -6.89
C SER A 26 0.58 16.34 -5.71
N ARG A 27 -0.62 16.35 -5.12
CA ARG A 27 -1.12 15.18 -4.43
C ARG A 27 -1.37 14.18 -5.55
N ALA A 28 -0.32 13.46 -5.94
CA ALA A 28 -0.55 12.14 -6.46
C ALA A 28 -1.29 11.43 -5.32
N ASP A 29 -2.58 11.16 -5.53
CA ASP A 29 -3.23 10.11 -4.78
C ASP A 29 -2.35 8.90 -5.02
N SER A 30 -1.48 8.63 -4.06
CA SER A 30 -0.95 7.30 -3.88
C SER A 30 -2.21 6.53 -3.52
N VAL A 31 -2.79 5.89 -4.54
CA VAL A 31 -3.58 4.70 -4.31
C VAL A 31 -2.64 3.82 -3.52
N THR A 32 -2.77 3.86 -2.20
CA THR A 32 -2.18 2.86 -1.34
C THR A 32 -2.61 1.54 -1.95
N PRO A 33 -1.71 0.59 -2.25
CA PRO A 33 -2.07 -0.72 -2.79
C PRO A 33 -2.92 -1.58 -1.83
N ALA A 34 -3.63 -0.96 -0.89
CA ALA A 34 -4.36 -1.53 0.22
C ALA A 34 -5.88 -1.42 0.04
N GLU A 35 -6.36 -1.19 -1.18
CA GLU A 35 -7.70 -1.68 -1.54
C GLU A 35 -7.54 -3.07 -2.17
N GLU A 36 -6.98 -4.00 -1.38
CA GLU A 36 -7.32 -5.41 -1.50
C GLU A 36 -8.83 -5.46 -1.37
N PHE A 37 -9.56 -5.94 -2.39
CA PHE A 37 -10.91 -6.40 -2.13
C PHE A 37 -10.75 -7.61 -1.22
N PRO A 38 -11.08 -7.53 0.09
CA PRO A 38 -11.10 -8.73 0.88
C PRO A 38 -12.12 -9.65 0.20
N PHE A 39 -11.69 -10.85 -0.17
CA PHE A 39 -12.62 -11.87 -0.63
C PHE A 39 -13.03 -12.72 0.58
N VAL A 40 -14.22 -13.28 0.52
CA VAL A 40 -14.76 -14.21 1.52
C VAL A 40 -15.29 -15.41 0.78
N TYR A 41 -15.03 -16.59 1.31
CA TYR A 41 -15.70 -17.80 0.85
C TYR A 41 -17.15 -17.78 1.32
N LEU A 42 -18.09 -17.95 0.40
CA LEU A 42 -19.50 -18.21 0.70
C LEU A 42 -19.80 -19.67 0.37
N PHE A 43 -19.79 -20.55 1.37
CA PHE A 43 -20.05 -21.98 1.20
C PHE A 43 -21.54 -22.28 1.12
N HIS A 44 -21.97 -23.03 0.12
CA HIS A 44 -23.35 -23.49 -0.06
C HIS A 44 -23.50 -24.90 0.51
N LEU A 45 -24.15 -25.01 1.66
CA LEU A 45 -24.20 -26.24 2.45
C LEU A 45 -25.65 -26.67 2.68
N TYR A 46 -25.83 -27.95 2.95
CA TYR A 46 -27.08 -28.52 3.44
C TYR A 46 -26.84 -29.15 4.81
N TYR A 47 -27.60 -28.69 5.80
CA TYR A 47 -27.57 -29.22 7.16
C TYR A 47 -28.74 -30.17 7.38
N ASP A 48 -28.50 -31.30 8.04
CA ASP A 48 -29.53 -32.27 8.43
C ASP A 48 -29.19 -32.86 9.80
N ASN A 49 -29.74 -32.26 10.87
CA ASN A 49 -29.69 -32.78 12.23
C ASN A 49 -28.30 -33.28 12.67
N GLY A 50 -27.28 -32.44 12.51
CA GLY A 50 -25.88 -32.73 12.91
C GLY A 50 -24.99 -33.24 11.78
N ARG A 51 -25.56 -33.52 10.60
CA ARG A 51 -24.81 -33.78 9.37
C ARG A 51 -24.67 -32.51 8.55
N LEU A 52 -23.51 -32.33 7.93
CA LEU A 52 -23.22 -31.21 7.03
C LEU A 52 -22.78 -31.78 5.68
N LEU A 53 -23.42 -31.33 4.62
CA LEU A 53 -23.16 -31.75 3.24
C LEU A 53 -22.98 -30.51 2.37
N ALA A 54 -22.29 -30.64 1.24
CA ALA A 54 -22.38 -29.63 0.19
C ALA A 54 -23.80 -29.61 -0.39
N ASP A 55 -24.33 -28.42 -0.67
CA ASP A 55 -25.62 -28.29 -1.35
C ASP A 55 -25.50 -28.87 -2.76
N LYS A 56 -26.45 -29.74 -3.13
CA LYS A 56 -26.46 -30.42 -4.43
C LYS A 56 -27.06 -29.55 -5.54
N ASP A 57 -27.75 -28.49 -5.16
CA ASP A 57 -28.42 -27.60 -6.11
C ASP A 57 -27.46 -26.54 -6.68
N PHE A 58 -26.21 -26.52 -6.22
CA PHE A 58 -25.16 -25.67 -6.75
C PHE A 58 -24.08 -26.51 -7.44
N GLU A 59 -23.67 -26.08 -8.63
CA GLU A 59 -22.53 -26.69 -9.35
C GLU A 59 -21.22 -26.48 -8.56
N PHE A 60 -21.01 -25.26 -8.06
CA PHE A 60 -19.88 -24.91 -7.21
C PHE A 60 -20.27 -24.94 -5.73
N LYS A 61 -19.40 -25.53 -4.91
CA LYS A 61 -19.65 -25.69 -3.46
C LYS A 61 -19.45 -24.39 -2.67
N TYR A 62 -18.84 -23.39 -3.31
CA TYR A 62 -18.57 -22.09 -2.72
C TYR A 62 -18.44 -21.04 -3.82
N ASP A 63 -18.66 -19.78 -3.44
CA ASP A 63 -18.32 -18.61 -4.23
C ASP A 63 -17.24 -17.77 -3.53
N LEU A 64 -16.55 -16.92 -4.29
CA LEU A 64 -15.77 -15.81 -3.77
C LEU A 64 -16.57 -14.52 -3.92
N ILE A 65 -16.89 -13.89 -2.79
CA ILE A 65 -17.57 -12.60 -2.76
C ILE A 65 -16.63 -11.51 -2.28
N ALA A 66 -16.70 -10.32 -2.87
CA ALA A 66 -15.96 -9.15 -2.40
C ALA A 66 -16.64 -8.62 -1.12
N ASP A 67 -16.09 -8.99 0.03
CA ASP A 67 -16.60 -8.66 1.36
C ASP A 67 -15.49 -8.81 2.40
N GLN A 68 -15.59 -8.15 3.55
CA GLN A 68 -14.63 -8.38 4.63
C GLN A 68 -15.10 -9.52 5.52
N PHE A 69 -14.24 -10.50 5.80
CA PHE A 69 -14.62 -11.57 6.72
C PHE A 69 -14.82 -11.00 8.13
N VAL A 70 -16.04 -11.12 8.64
CA VAL A 70 -16.39 -10.85 10.03
C VAL A 70 -17.04 -12.11 10.60
N GLN A 71 -16.50 -12.59 11.71
CA GLN A 71 -17.04 -13.74 12.43
C GLN A 71 -18.51 -13.46 12.81
N PRO A 72 -19.48 -14.27 12.35
CA PRO A 72 -20.88 -14.06 12.69
C PRO A 72 -21.12 -14.20 14.19
N GLN A 73 -22.16 -13.51 14.68
CA GLN A 73 -22.65 -13.67 16.05
C GLN A 73 -23.10 -15.13 16.26
N LEU A 74 -22.63 -15.71 17.36
CA LEU A 74 -22.91 -17.10 17.71
C LEU A 74 -23.96 -17.13 18.82
N ASN A 75 -24.99 -17.95 18.63
CA ASN A 75 -26.11 -18.16 19.54
C ASN A 75 -25.94 -19.44 20.37
N THR A 76 -25.08 -20.38 19.97
CA THR A 76 -24.77 -21.60 20.77
C THR A 76 -23.44 -21.50 21.51
N ALA A 77 -23.39 -22.16 22.69
CA ALA A 77 -22.16 -22.31 23.47
C ALA A 77 -21.14 -23.25 22.82
N LYS A 78 -21.58 -24.13 21.92
CA LYS A 78 -20.73 -25.06 21.18
C LYS A 78 -20.98 -24.94 19.67
N PRO A 79 -20.38 -23.94 19.03
CA PRO A 79 -20.57 -23.69 17.60
C PRO A 79 -19.85 -24.74 16.76
N PHE A 80 -20.28 -24.88 15.51
CA PHE A 80 -19.52 -25.61 14.50
C PHE A 80 -18.31 -24.77 14.11
N ARG A 81 -17.28 -25.40 13.55
CA ARG A 81 -16.07 -24.70 13.11
C ARG A 81 -15.64 -25.12 11.71
N GLY A 82 -15.04 -24.18 11.00
CA GLY A 82 -14.30 -24.41 9.78
C GLY A 82 -12.81 -24.12 10.00
N GLU A 83 -11.94 -24.94 9.42
CA GLU A 83 -10.50 -24.73 9.37
C GLU A 83 -10.08 -24.59 7.91
N VAL A 84 -9.43 -23.48 7.58
CA VAL A 84 -8.82 -23.27 6.27
C VAL A 84 -7.40 -23.82 6.31
N VAL A 85 -7.14 -24.75 5.39
CA VAL A 85 -5.88 -25.47 5.30
C VAL A 85 -5.20 -25.08 3.99
N SER A 86 -3.93 -24.67 4.06
CA SER A 86 -3.13 -24.32 2.89
C SER A 86 -2.89 -25.52 1.98
N ILE A 87 -2.39 -25.26 0.77
CA ILE A 87 -1.95 -26.29 -0.18
C ILE A 87 -0.83 -27.16 0.45
N SER A 88 0.08 -26.58 1.22
CA SER A 88 1.08 -27.30 2.02
C SER A 88 0.55 -28.06 3.24
N GLY A 89 -0.74 -27.95 3.56
CA GLY A 89 -1.38 -28.68 4.66
C GLY A 89 -1.35 -27.99 6.02
N SER A 90 -0.89 -26.73 6.09
CA SER A 90 -0.88 -25.94 7.34
C SER A 90 -2.24 -25.30 7.59
N ILE A 91 -2.68 -25.22 8.85
CA ILE A 91 -3.90 -24.47 9.19
C ILE A 91 -3.57 -22.97 9.17
N ILE A 92 -4.19 -22.24 8.24
CA ILE A 92 -3.93 -20.81 8.00
C ILE A 92 -5.09 -19.91 8.44
N GLY A 93 -6.25 -20.50 8.74
CA GLY A 93 -7.40 -19.78 9.27
C GLY A 93 -8.39 -20.69 9.95
N ASN A 94 -9.23 -20.10 10.80
CA ASN A 94 -10.39 -20.77 11.36
C ASN A 94 -11.56 -19.80 11.45
N PHE A 95 -12.77 -20.34 11.48
CA PHE A 95 -14.00 -19.60 11.67
C PHE A 95 -15.04 -20.48 12.36
N LYS A 96 -16.04 -19.85 12.95
CA LYS A 96 -17.15 -20.54 13.63
C LYS A 96 -18.47 -20.20 12.98
N PHE A 97 -19.45 -21.08 13.12
CA PHE A 97 -20.81 -20.81 12.64
C PHE A 97 -21.83 -21.66 13.38
N ASP A 98 -23.07 -21.18 13.36
CA ASP A 98 -24.20 -21.87 13.95
C ASP A 98 -25.21 -22.18 12.83
N PRO A 99 -25.56 -23.45 12.58
CA PRO A 99 -26.63 -23.77 11.65
C PRO A 99 -27.94 -23.13 12.15
N PRO A 100 -28.57 -22.22 11.39
CA PRO A 100 -29.77 -21.50 11.84
C PRO A 100 -31.03 -22.37 11.87
N VAL A 101 -30.96 -23.58 11.30
CA VAL A 101 -32.11 -24.49 11.11
C VAL A 101 -31.75 -25.90 11.56
N ALA A 102 -32.75 -26.67 12.00
CA ALA A 102 -32.57 -28.09 12.31
C ALA A 102 -32.27 -28.93 11.05
N LYS A 103 -32.81 -28.50 9.90
CA LYS A 103 -32.59 -29.10 8.58
C LYS A 103 -32.84 -28.08 7.48
N GLY A 104 -31.97 -28.03 6.48
CA GLY A 104 -32.15 -27.18 5.31
C GLY A 104 -30.84 -26.65 4.72
N LYS A 105 -30.98 -25.83 3.68
CA LYS A 105 -29.87 -25.13 3.05
C LYS A 105 -29.38 -24.00 3.93
N ILE A 106 -28.07 -23.83 3.99
CA ILE A 106 -27.41 -22.77 4.76
C ILE A 106 -26.25 -22.21 3.94
N SER A 107 -25.93 -20.94 4.16
CA SER A 107 -24.74 -20.31 3.61
C SER A 107 -23.79 -19.94 4.74
N VAL A 108 -22.54 -20.34 4.62
CA VAL A 108 -21.52 -20.09 5.66
C VAL A 108 -20.40 -19.26 5.08
N LYS A 109 -20.08 -18.14 5.73
CA LYS A 109 -18.94 -17.30 5.36
C LYS A 109 -17.65 -17.80 6.03
N GLY A 110 -16.54 -17.80 5.30
CA GLY A 110 -15.21 -18.10 5.83
C GLY A 110 -14.13 -17.20 5.22
N PRO A 111 -13.02 -16.94 5.94
CA PRO A 111 -11.93 -16.11 5.43
C PRO A 111 -11.27 -16.73 4.20
N HIS A 112 -10.99 -15.91 3.19
CA HIS A 112 -10.24 -16.30 2.01
C HIS A 112 -8.73 -16.15 2.25
N PHE A 113 -7.95 -17.08 1.71
CA PHE A 113 -6.50 -16.99 1.67
C PHE A 113 -6.02 -17.45 0.29
N SER A 114 -5.07 -16.72 -0.29
CA SER A 114 -4.58 -16.97 -1.65
C SER A 114 -3.86 -18.31 -1.82
N ASN A 115 -3.45 -18.97 -0.74
CA ASN A 115 -2.80 -20.28 -0.71
C ASN A 115 -3.68 -21.39 -0.10
N ALA A 116 -5.00 -21.19 0.00
CA ALA A 116 -5.92 -22.16 0.58
C ALA A 116 -6.14 -23.39 -0.32
N GLY A 117 -5.81 -24.58 0.19
CA GLY A 117 -6.06 -25.83 -0.52
C GLY A 117 -7.48 -26.35 -0.27
N LYS A 118 -7.89 -26.41 1.00
CA LYS A 118 -9.17 -26.98 1.41
C LYS A 118 -9.71 -26.32 2.68
N VAL A 119 -11.01 -26.50 2.92
CA VAL A 119 -11.67 -26.15 4.17
C VAL A 119 -12.29 -27.38 4.79
N ASN A 120 -11.92 -27.65 6.04
CA ASN A 120 -12.45 -28.74 6.85
C ASN A 120 -13.54 -28.19 7.77
N PHE A 121 -14.70 -28.81 7.78
CA PHE A 121 -15.82 -28.46 8.66
C PHE A 121 -16.00 -29.51 9.73
N TYR A 122 -16.26 -29.06 10.94
CA TYR A 122 -16.40 -29.92 12.10
C TYR A 122 -17.61 -29.53 12.94
N ASN A 123 -18.11 -30.50 13.71
CA ASN A 123 -19.21 -30.28 14.65
C ASN A 123 -18.74 -29.74 16.01
N ASP A 124 -19.69 -29.65 16.93
CA ASP A 124 -19.55 -29.20 18.32
C ASP A 124 -18.73 -30.16 19.23
N LYS A 125 -18.35 -31.33 18.70
CA LYS A 125 -17.52 -32.36 19.34
C LYS A 125 -16.16 -32.54 18.66
N ASP A 126 -15.82 -31.62 17.77
CA ASP A 126 -14.62 -31.64 16.95
C ASP A 126 -14.49 -32.80 15.95
N GLU A 127 -15.60 -33.47 15.62
CA GLU A 127 -15.63 -34.51 14.58
C GLU A 127 -15.68 -33.87 13.19
N LEU A 128 -14.82 -34.35 12.28
CA LEU A 128 -14.79 -33.88 10.90
C LEU A 128 -16.04 -34.33 10.14
N LEU A 129 -16.78 -33.38 9.59
CA LEU A 129 -18.02 -33.62 8.86
C LEU A 129 -17.86 -33.54 7.35
N LEU A 130 -17.12 -32.54 6.87
CA LEU A 130 -17.05 -32.21 5.44
C LEU A 130 -15.70 -31.60 5.10
N ILE A 131 -15.18 -31.92 3.92
CA ILE A 131 -14.02 -31.26 3.32
C ILE A 131 -14.44 -30.65 1.99
N ILE A 132 -14.18 -29.37 1.79
CA ILE A 132 -14.38 -28.66 0.52
C ILE A 132 -13.02 -28.26 -0.02
N GLN A 133 -12.70 -28.67 -1.25
CA GLN A 133 -11.50 -28.21 -1.94
C GLN A 133 -11.75 -26.78 -2.43
N VAL A 134 -10.83 -25.87 -2.11
CA VAL A 134 -10.88 -24.46 -2.53
C VAL A 134 -9.64 -24.05 -3.34
N SER A 135 -8.74 -25.01 -3.61
CA SER A 135 -7.50 -24.81 -4.38
C SER A 135 -7.72 -24.25 -5.77
N GLU A 136 -8.90 -24.47 -6.38
CA GLU A 136 -9.25 -23.90 -7.69
C GLU A 136 -9.32 -22.37 -7.68
N SER A 137 -9.53 -21.77 -6.50
CA SER A 137 -9.54 -20.32 -6.30
C SER A 137 -8.22 -19.77 -5.74
N SER A 138 -7.25 -20.64 -5.48
CA SER A 138 -5.94 -20.22 -4.98
C SER A 138 -5.08 -19.65 -6.09
N VAL A 139 -4.47 -18.51 -5.80
CA VAL A 139 -3.52 -17.84 -6.68
C VAL A 139 -2.09 -18.28 -6.37
N CYS A 140 -1.80 -18.54 -5.10
CA CYS A 140 -0.48 -18.88 -4.59
C CYS A 140 -0.32 -20.39 -4.49
N ASN A 141 0.61 -20.97 -5.25
CA ASN A 141 0.76 -22.42 -5.35
C ASN A 141 1.83 -23.01 -4.41
N GLU A 142 2.64 -22.17 -3.74
CA GLU A 142 3.70 -22.53 -2.80
C GLU A 142 4.88 -23.32 -3.42
N ASP A 143 5.15 -23.17 -4.72
CA ASP A 143 6.23 -23.87 -5.44
C ASP A 143 7.60 -23.16 -5.40
N LYS A 144 7.67 -22.00 -4.75
CA LYS A 144 8.83 -21.10 -4.62
C LYS A 144 9.21 -20.35 -5.89
N ILE A 145 8.34 -20.31 -6.90
CA ILE A 145 8.52 -19.59 -8.15
C ILE A 145 7.43 -18.54 -8.26
N CYS A 146 7.79 -17.27 -8.15
CA CYS A 146 6.84 -16.17 -8.34
C CYS A 146 6.37 -16.10 -9.80
N ASN A 147 5.12 -16.50 -10.06
CA ASN A 147 4.52 -16.44 -11.39
C ASN A 147 3.51 -15.29 -11.51
N ALA A 148 3.98 -14.15 -12.01
CA ALA A 148 3.13 -12.98 -12.22
C ALA A 148 2.01 -13.22 -13.26
N ASP A 149 2.19 -14.14 -14.22
CA ASP A 149 1.20 -14.43 -15.26
C ASP A 149 -0.04 -15.14 -14.68
N THR A 150 0.10 -15.83 -13.55
CA THR A 150 -1.01 -16.45 -12.81
C THR A 150 -1.55 -15.55 -11.69
N GLY A 151 -1.06 -14.31 -11.59
CA GLY A 151 -1.50 -13.33 -10.59
C GLY A 151 -0.76 -13.41 -9.25
N GLU A 152 0.33 -14.17 -9.15
CA GLU A 152 1.16 -14.17 -7.94
C GLU A 152 1.96 -12.88 -7.83
N SER A 153 2.02 -12.38 -6.60
CA SER A 153 2.75 -11.18 -6.25
C SER A 153 3.28 -11.32 -4.83
N ASN A 154 4.21 -10.45 -4.44
CA ASN A 154 4.69 -10.40 -3.06
C ASN A 154 3.59 -10.03 -2.04
N GLN A 155 2.46 -9.47 -2.49
CA GLN A 155 1.35 -9.11 -1.60
C GLN A 155 0.48 -10.32 -1.25
N ASN A 156 0.09 -11.12 -2.25
CA ASN A 156 -0.80 -12.26 -2.07
C ASN A 156 -0.08 -13.61 -1.94
N CYS A 157 1.19 -13.70 -2.34
CA CYS A 157 1.99 -14.93 -2.32
C CYS A 157 3.45 -14.68 -1.87
N PRO A 158 3.68 -14.19 -0.65
CA PRO A 158 5.03 -13.90 -0.14
C PRO A 158 5.91 -15.15 0.03
N SER A 159 5.33 -16.35 0.04
CA SER A 159 6.07 -17.62 0.05
C SER A 159 6.90 -17.81 -1.22
N ASP A 160 6.35 -17.44 -2.38
CA ASP A 160 6.96 -17.65 -3.70
C ASP A 160 7.59 -16.36 -4.22
N CYS A 161 6.90 -15.24 -4.02
CA CYS A 161 7.33 -13.91 -4.42
C CYS A 161 8.12 -13.23 -3.30
N LYS A 162 9.42 -13.55 -3.21
CA LYS A 162 10.33 -12.79 -2.34
C LYS A 162 10.45 -11.35 -2.84
N THR A 163 10.42 -10.38 -1.92
CA THR A 163 10.98 -9.05 -2.19
C THR A 163 12.44 -9.21 -2.58
N VAL A 164 12.74 -9.09 -3.87
CA VAL A 164 14.07 -8.67 -4.28
C VAL A 164 14.25 -7.29 -3.62
N PRO A 165 15.30 -7.07 -2.79
CA PRO A 165 15.58 -5.72 -2.33
C PRO A 165 15.69 -4.88 -3.59
N THR A 166 14.86 -3.85 -3.71
CA THR A 166 14.99 -2.85 -4.77
C THR A 166 16.45 -2.42 -4.75
N GLU A 167 17.23 -2.85 -5.75
CA GLU A 167 18.57 -2.30 -5.94
C GLU A 167 18.35 -0.80 -5.98
N THR A 168 18.90 -0.11 -4.98
CA THR A 168 18.86 1.35 -4.93
C THR A 168 19.25 1.81 -6.32
N PRO A 169 18.40 2.57 -7.06
CA PRO A 169 18.70 2.91 -8.43
C PRO A 169 20.10 3.50 -8.43
N LYS A 170 21.04 2.76 -9.03
CA LYS A 170 22.45 3.13 -9.06
C LYS A 170 22.44 4.49 -9.71
N ALA A 171 22.72 5.54 -8.93
CA ALA A 171 22.46 6.92 -9.30
C ALA A 171 22.97 7.14 -10.73
N GLN A 172 22.04 7.16 -11.68
CA GLN A 172 22.36 7.47 -13.04
C GLN A 172 22.87 8.90 -12.97
N PRO A 173 24.12 9.20 -13.40
CA PRO A 173 24.68 10.53 -13.23
C PRO A 173 23.75 11.52 -13.91
N SER A 174 23.01 12.25 -13.09
CA SER A 174 22.01 13.20 -13.56
C SER A 174 22.76 14.31 -14.29
N LEU A 175 22.38 14.56 -15.53
CA LEU A 175 22.94 15.64 -16.35
C LEU A 175 22.77 17.02 -15.67
N LEU A 176 21.85 17.12 -14.71
CA LEU A 176 21.59 18.29 -13.87
C LEU A 176 22.65 18.54 -12.78
N GLY A 177 23.43 17.53 -12.37
CA GLY A 177 24.55 17.71 -11.44
C GLY A 177 25.70 18.53 -12.02
N ARG A 178 25.78 18.65 -13.35
CA ARG A 178 26.77 19.51 -14.04
C ARG A 178 26.30 20.97 -14.21
N VAL A 179 25.01 21.27 -14.08
CA VAL A 179 24.50 22.64 -14.30
C VAL A 179 24.64 23.50 -13.05
N PHE A 180 24.57 22.91 -11.85
CA PHE A 180 24.74 23.62 -10.58
C PHE A 180 26.20 24.04 -10.26
N SER A 181 27.19 23.56 -11.03
CA SER A 181 28.61 23.94 -10.82
C SER A 181 29.01 25.23 -11.57
N LEU A 182 28.27 25.66 -12.59
CA LEU A 182 28.62 26.86 -13.38
C LEU A 182 27.91 28.12 -12.89
N THR A 183 26.69 28.01 -12.35
CA THR A 183 25.93 29.15 -11.83
C THR A 183 26.53 29.72 -10.54
N ASN A 184 27.07 28.88 -9.66
CA ASN A 184 27.76 29.33 -8.45
C ASN A 184 29.10 30.03 -8.74
N LEU A 185 29.78 29.66 -9.82
CA LEU A 185 31.08 30.25 -10.21
C LEU A 185 30.90 31.63 -10.86
N LEU A 186 29.85 31.81 -11.66
CA LEU A 186 29.45 33.12 -12.19
C LEU A 186 28.94 34.07 -11.10
N GLY A 187 28.18 33.57 -10.13
CA GLY A 187 27.72 34.36 -8.98
C GLY A 187 28.87 34.93 -8.16
N LEU A 188 29.90 34.13 -7.89
CA LEU A 188 31.10 34.56 -7.15
C LEU A 188 31.90 35.63 -7.90
N ALA A 189 32.03 35.49 -9.23
CA ALA A 189 32.73 36.48 -10.06
C ALA A 189 32.04 37.86 -10.03
N VAL A 190 30.70 37.90 -10.09
CA VAL A 190 29.93 39.15 -10.01
C VAL A 190 30.12 39.84 -8.65
N VAL A 191 30.10 39.06 -7.55
CA VAL A 191 30.32 39.61 -6.21
C VAL A 191 31.73 40.21 -6.07
N ILE A 192 32.76 39.53 -6.58
CA ILE A 192 34.14 40.04 -6.55
C ILE A 192 34.26 41.35 -7.34
N ILE A 193 33.66 41.43 -8.54
CA ILE A 193 33.67 42.64 -9.37
C ILE A 193 32.97 43.81 -8.65
N LEU A 194 31.82 43.56 -8.02
CA LEU A 194 31.09 44.59 -7.28
C LEU A 194 31.86 45.10 -6.05
N VAL A 195 32.55 44.21 -5.32
CA VAL A 195 33.40 44.60 -4.18
C VAL A 195 34.60 45.43 -4.66
N PHE A 196 35.20 45.06 -5.79
CA PHE A 196 36.32 45.82 -6.37
C PHE A 196 35.89 47.22 -6.83
N LEU A 197 34.77 47.32 -7.56
CA LEU A 197 34.19 48.60 -7.98
C LEU A 197 33.83 49.47 -6.79
N PHE A 198 33.25 48.89 -5.73
CA PHE A 198 32.91 49.62 -4.52
C PHE A 198 34.14 50.16 -3.78
N ARG A 199 35.20 49.36 -3.63
CA ARG A 199 36.47 49.84 -3.04
C ARG A 199 37.13 50.92 -3.90
N TRP A 200 37.10 50.77 -5.22
CA TRP A 200 37.67 51.75 -6.15
C TRP A 200 36.93 53.09 -6.09
N LEU A 201 35.59 53.07 -6.10
CA LEU A 201 34.77 54.28 -5.96
C LEU A 201 34.99 54.96 -4.60
N ARG A 202 35.19 54.19 -3.53
CA ARG A 202 35.50 54.73 -2.20
C ARG A 202 36.89 55.39 -2.17
N SER A 203 37.88 54.81 -2.83
CA SER A 203 39.23 55.39 -2.94
C SER A 203 39.19 56.74 -3.66
N ARG A 204 38.47 56.83 -4.78
CA ARG A 204 38.32 58.10 -5.51
C ARG A 204 37.61 59.19 -4.72
N LYS A 205 36.61 58.83 -3.90
CA LYS A 205 35.96 59.80 -3.00
C LYS A 205 36.93 60.38 -1.97
N ASN A 206 37.86 59.59 -1.46
CA ASN A 206 38.86 60.06 -0.49
C ASN A 206 39.89 60.99 -1.14
N GLU A 207 40.27 60.76 -2.40
CA GLU A 207 41.17 61.64 -3.16
C GLU A 207 40.51 63.00 -3.46
N ILE A 208 39.24 63.01 -3.87
CA ILE A 208 38.50 64.25 -4.17
C ILE A 208 38.26 65.09 -2.91
N SER A 209 38.07 64.46 -1.75
CA SER A 209 37.87 65.16 -0.46
C SER A 209 39.17 65.72 0.14
N SER A 210 40.33 65.45 -0.46
CA SER A 210 41.63 66.02 -0.05
C SER A 210 42.04 67.26 -0.84
N GLN A 211 41.21 67.70 -1.79
CA GLN A 211 41.39 68.94 -2.58
C GLN A 211 40.26 69.97 -2.38
N ILE A 212 39.51 69.89 -1.28
CA ILE A 212 38.60 70.93 -0.80
C ILE A 212 39.04 71.34 0.61
#